data_AF-A0A917D7A7-F1
#
_entry.id   AF-A0A917D7A7-F1
#
_cell.length_a   1.000
_cell.length_b   1.000
_cell.length_c   1.000
_cell.angle_alpha   90.00
_cell.angle_beta   90.00
_cell.angle_gamma   90.00
#
_symmetry.space_group_name_H-M   'P 1'
#
loop_
_entity.id
_entity.type
_entity.pdbx_description
1 polymer ?
#
loop_
_entity_poly.entity_id
_entity_poly.type
_entity_poly.pdbx_seq_one_letter_code
_entity_poly.pdbx_strand_id
1 'polypeptide(L)'
;MALFIIGAIASPKDNNETKPKEEVAKSEKQTETVVEPAQYAIDNLDVDWKENALKKAETYAERMSMSDSGIYEQLISEYGEKFTAEEAQYAIDNLK
;
A
#
# COMPACT_ATOMS: atom_id res chain seq x y z
N MET A 1 35.83 43.34 51.95
CA MET A 1 34.60 43.76 51.25
C MET A 1 34.30 42.70 50.19
N ALA A 2 33.36 41.79 50.46
CA ALA A 2 33.00 40.74 49.51
C ALA A 2 32.08 41.35 48.43
N LEU A 3 32.52 41.33 47.17
CA LEU A 3 31.72 41.78 46.03
C LEU A 3 31.25 40.55 45.25
N PHE A 4 29.94 40.36 45.26
CA PHE A 4 29.20 39.31 44.58
C PHE A 4 29.11 39.61 43.09
N ILE A 5 29.47 38.63 42.25
CA ILE A 5 29.29 38.70 40.80
C ILE A 5 27.82 38.35 40.51
N ILE A 6 27.02 39.34 40.10
CA ILE A 6 25.66 39.13 39.60
C ILE A 6 25.76 38.92 38.09
N GLY A 7 25.53 37.69 37.64
CA GLY A 7 25.24 37.41 36.23
C GLY A 7 23.81 37.82 35.93
N ALA A 8 23.61 38.69 34.93
CA ALA A 8 22.30 39.02 34.40
C ALA A 8 22.32 38.88 32.88
N ILE A 9 21.40 38.01 32.45
CA ILE A 9 21.03 37.57 31.12
C ILE A 9 20.37 38.69 30.30
N ALA A 10 20.68 38.77 29.01
CA ALA A 10 19.81 39.38 27.99
C ALA A 10 20.17 38.84 26.61
N SER A 11 19.21 38.17 25.95
CA SER A 11 19.26 37.81 24.54
C SER A 11 18.27 38.69 23.76
N PRO A 12 18.61 39.17 22.55
CA PRO A 12 17.61 39.52 21.55
C PRO A 12 17.19 38.29 20.75
N LYS A 13 15.89 38.23 20.47
CA LYS A 13 15.20 37.23 19.66
C LYS A 13 15.45 37.52 18.18
N ASP A 14 15.77 36.49 17.41
CA ASP A 14 15.41 36.40 16.00
C ASP A 14 15.08 34.93 15.66
N ASN A 15 13.76 34.70 15.56
CA ASN A 15 13.10 33.97 14.48
C ASN A 15 13.94 33.03 13.60
N ASN A 16 14.12 31.80 14.08
CA ASN A 16 13.75 30.70 13.20
C ASN A 16 12.97 29.68 14.02
N GLU A 17 11.71 29.53 13.63
CA GLU A 17 10.67 28.77 14.32
C GLU A 17 11.17 27.35 14.58
N THR A 18 11.39 26.99 15.84
CA THR A 18 10.37 26.50 16.79
C THR A 18 9.73 25.21 16.26
N LYS A 19 10.21 24.01 16.66
CA LYS A 19 9.88 23.28 17.92
C LYS A 19 8.79 22.22 17.62
N PRO A 20 8.53 21.26 18.52
CA PRO A 20 9.34 20.13 18.95
C PRO A 20 8.65 18.78 18.70
N LYS A 21 9.45 17.72 18.80
CA LYS A 21 8.99 16.40 19.21
C LYS A 21 8.55 16.48 20.68
N GLU A 22 7.30 16.14 21.00
CA GLU A 22 7.00 15.63 22.34
C GLU A 22 5.82 14.66 22.30
N GLU A 23 6.12 13.51 22.88
CA GLU A 23 5.39 12.28 23.09
C GLU A 23 4.17 12.46 24.00
N VAL A 24 3.03 11.87 23.64
CA VAL A 24 2.06 11.33 24.61
C VAL A 24 1.34 10.12 24.01
N ALA A 25 1.41 9.04 24.76
CA ALA A 25 0.86 7.72 24.47
C ALA A 25 -0.68 7.66 24.56
N LYS A 26 -1.22 6.55 24.00
CA LYS A 26 -2.26 5.68 24.59
C LYS A 26 -3.60 5.58 23.81
N SER A 27 -3.78 4.39 23.22
CA SER A 27 -4.99 3.54 23.28
C SER A 27 -6.13 3.72 22.26
N GLU A 28 -6.57 2.54 21.79
CA GLU A 28 -7.93 2.15 21.36
C GLU A 28 -8.43 2.44 19.94
N LYS A 29 -8.45 1.35 19.15
CA LYS A 29 -9.67 0.70 18.63
C LYS A 29 -10.62 1.57 17.76
N GLN A 30 -10.61 1.35 16.45
CA GLN A 30 -11.86 1.09 15.70
C GLN A 30 -11.61 0.40 14.35
N THR A 31 -11.83 -0.91 14.35
CA THR A 31 -12.39 -1.67 13.22
C THR A 31 -13.80 -1.14 12.95
N GLU A 32 -14.08 -0.53 11.79
CA GLU A 32 -15.44 -0.35 11.22
C GLU A 32 -15.36 0.09 9.75
N THR A 33 -15.25 -0.86 8.81
CA THR A 33 -16.30 -1.22 7.83
C THR A 33 -16.86 -0.07 6.97
N VAL A 34 -16.40 0.00 5.72
CA VAL A 34 -17.30 0.16 4.57
C VAL A 34 -16.92 -0.92 3.55
N VAL A 35 -17.41 -2.12 3.76
CA VAL A 35 -17.50 -3.16 2.72
C VAL A 35 -18.97 -3.26 2.33
N GLU A 36 -19.44 -2.32 1.51
CA GLU A 36 -20.72 -2.36 0.75
C GLU A 36 -20.59 -1.36 -0.42
N PRO A 37 -21.05 -1.60 -1.68
CA PRO A 37 -21.84 -2.71 -2.25
C PRO A 37 -21.19 -3.37 -3.50
N ALA A 38 -19.86 -3.35 -3.65
CA ALA A 38 -19.19 -3.84 -4.88
C ALA A 38 -19.31 -5.37 -5.09
N GLN A 39 -19.43 -6.15 -4.00
CA GLN A 39 -19.50 -7.60 -4.06
C GLN A 39 -20.78 -8.13 -4.73
N TYR A 40 -21.91 -7.41 -4.63
CA TYR A 40 -23.19 -7.88 -5.17
C TYR A 40 -23.31 -7.74 -6.70
N ALA A 41 -22.50 -6.88 -7.32
CA ALA A 41 -22.52 -6.68 -8.76
C ALA A 41 -21.65 -7.68 -9.53
N ILE A 42 -20.61 -8.24 -8.90
CA ILE A 42 -19.68 -9.19 -9.55
C ILE A 42 -20.32 -10.57 -9.69
N ASP A 43 -21.15 -10.98 -8.72
CA ASP A 43 -21.79 -12.31 -8.70
C ASP A 43 -22.78 -12.56 -9.85
N ASN A 44 -23.18 -11.53 -10.61
CA ASN A 44 -24.10 -11.62 -11.74
C ASN A 44 -23.45 -11.36 -13.12
N LEU A 45 -22.13 -11.19 -13.17
CA LEU A 45 -21.40 -11.12 -14.43
C LEU A 45 -20.88 -12.51 -14.80
N ASP A 46 -21.46 -13.10 -15.85
CA ASP A 46 -20.93 -14.29 -16.54
C ASP A 46 -19.65 -13.92 -17.31
N VAL A 47 -18.62 -13.51 -16.55
CA VAL A 47 -17.31 -13.13 -17.07
C VAL A 47 -16.36 -14.26 -16.74
N ASP A 48 -15.75 -14.82 -17.79
CA ASP A 48 -14.66 -15.76 -17.65
C ASP A 48 -13.38 -15.01 -17.24
N TRP A 49 -13.28 -14.73 -15.93
CA TRP A 49 -12.13 -14.06 -15.34
C TRP A 49 -10.84 -14.90 -15.48
N LYS A 50 -10.96 -16.22 -15.59
CA LYS A 50 -9.83 -17.13 -15.84
C LYS A 50 -9.24 -16.93 -17.24
N GLU A 51 -10.10 -16.78 -18.25
CA GLU A 51 -9.65 -16.45 -19.61
C GLU A 51 -8.99 -15.06 -19.67
N ASN A 52 -9.53 -14.08 -18.93
CA ASN A 52 -8.92 -12.75 -18.85
C ASN A 52 -7.55 -12.80 -18.18
N ALA A 53 -7.40 -13.57 -17.09
CA ALA A 53 -6.11 -13.76 -16.44
C ALA A 53 -5.09 -14.41 -17.37
N LEU A 54 -5.49 -15.41 -18.16
CA LEU A 54 -4.63 -16.07 -19.15
C LEU A 54 -4.11 -15.08 -20.21
N LYS A 55 -4.98 -14.26 -20.82
CA LYS A 55 -4.57 -13.26 -21.81
C LYS A 55 -3.57 -12.24 -21.25
N LYS A 56 -3.74 -11.85 -19.98
CA LYS A 56 -2.79 -10.97 -19.29
C LYS A 56 -1.45 -11.66 -19.06
N ALA A 57 -1.50 -12.91 -18.63
CA ALA A 57 -0.32 -13.72 -18.43
C ALA A 57 0.49 -13.89 -19.73
N GLU A 58 -0.17 -14.20 -20.86
CA GLU A 58 0.43 -14.26 -22.19
C GLU A 58 1.08 -12.92 -22.56
N THR A 59 0.37 -11.81 -22.33
CA THR A 59 0.91 -10.46 -22.59
C THR A 59 2.19 -10.19 -21.79
N TYR A 60 2.22 -10.56 -20.50
CA TYR A 60 3.40 -10.39 -19.66
C TYR A 60 4.56 -11.29 -20.09
N ALA A 61 4.29 -12.54 -20.46
CA ALA A 61 5.30 -13.45 -20.99
C ALA A 61 5.87 -12.95 -22.31
N GLU A 62 5.03 -12.58 -23.27
CA GLU A 62 5.48 -12.20 -24.62
C GLU A 62 6.14 -10.83 -24.66
N ARG A 63 5.57 -9.83 -23.98
CA ARG A 63 6.00 -8.44 -24.10
C ARG A 63 7.04 -8.04 -23.08
N MET A 64 7.03 -8.68 -21.91
CA MET A 64 7.91 -8.34 -20.79
C MET A 64 8.86 -9.48 -20.42
N SER A 65 8.71 -10.67 -21.03
CA SER A 65 9.56 -11.84 -20.77
C SER A 65 9.69 -12.15 -19.27
N MET A 66 8.60 -11.93 -18.55
CA MET A 66 8.55 -12.18 -17.11
C MET A 66 8.55 -13.69 -16.84
N SER A 67 9.07 -14.11 -15.69
CA SER A 67 8.93 -15.49 -15.24
C SER A 67 7.51 -15.78 -14.80
N ASP A 68 7.08 -17.03 -14.89
CA ASP A 68 5.76 -17.49 -14.45
C ASP A 68 5.43 -17.02 -13.02
N SER A 69 6.41 -17.07 -12.11
CA SER A 69 6.24 -16.57 -10.74
C SER A 69 5.98 -15.06 -10.68
N GLY A 70 6.71 -14.27 -11.48
CA GLY A 70 6.52 -12.82 -11.54
C GLY A 70 5.20 -12.45 -12.21
N ILE A 71 4.76 -13.24 -13.19
CA ILE A 71 3.45 -13.09 -13.81
C ILE A 71 2.35 -13.38 -12.78
N TYR A 72 2.46 -14.48 -12.04
CA TYR A 72 1.52 -14.83 -10.98
C TYR A 72 1.38 -13.69 -9.96
N GLU A 73 2.50 -13.20 -9.44
CA GLU A 73 2.54 -12.09 -8.48
C GLU A 73 1.87 -10.83 -9.05
N GLN A 74 2.11 -10.52 -10.33
CA GLN A 74 1.52 -9.37 -11.00
C GLN A 74 0.00 -9.51 -11.21
N LEU A 75 -0.47 -10.73 -11.49
CA LEU A 75 -1.89 -11.02 -11.65
C LEU A 75 -2.66 -10.83 -10.34
N ILE A 76 -2.11 -11.27 -9.21
CA ILE A 76 -2.76 -11.15 -7.89
C ILE A 76 -2.49 -9.81 -7.19
N SER A 77 -1.54 -9.02 -7.69
CA SER A 77 -1.11 -7.79 -7.03
C SER A 77 -2.26 -6.79 -6.86
N GLU A 78 -2.36 -6.20 -5.67
CA GLU A 78 -3.28 -5.10 -5.37
C GLU A 78 -3.00 -3.84 -6.22
N TYR A 79 -1.82 -3.75 -6.81
CA TYR A 79 -1.43 -2.66 -7.72
C TYR A 79 -1.43 -3.09 -9.19
N GLY A 80 -1.68 -4.38 -9.47
CA GLY A 80 -1.70 -4.99 -10.79
C GLY A 80 -3.12 -5.30 -11.25
N GLU A 81 -3.35 -6.56 -11.64
CA GLU A 81 -4.62 -6.99 -12.25
C GLU A 81 -5.69 -7.40 -11.23
N LYS A 82 -5.31 -7.66 -9.97
CA LYS A 82 -6.21 -8.03 -8.86
C LYS A 82 -7.07 -9.26 -9.13
N PHE A 83 -6.58 -10.19 -9.92
CA PHE A 83 -7.20 -11.50 -10.06
C PHE A 83 -7.14 -12.26 -8.74
N THR A 84 -8.09 -13.17 -8.54
CA THR A 84 -7.99 -14.15 -7.46
C THR A 84 -6.78 -15.06 -7.68
N ALA A 85 -6.27 -15.64 -6.60
CA ALA A 85 -5.18 -16.61 -6.69
C ALA A 85 -5.53 -17.79 -7.61
N GLU A 86 -6.80 -18.20 -7.65
CA GLU A 86 -7.29 -19.30 -8.48
C GLU A 86 -7.27 -18.96 -9.99
N GLU A 87 -7.65 -17.73 -10.35
CA GLU A 87 -7.58 -17.25 -11.73
C GLU A 87 -6.14 -17.05 -12.18
N ALA A 88 -5.29 -16.50 -11.31
CA ALA A 88 -3.87 -16.33 -11.59
C ALA A 88 -3.18 -17.69 -11.75
N GLN A 89 -3.47 -18.66 -10.89
CA GLN A 89 -2.90 -20.01 -11.01
C GLN A 89 -3.37 -20.69 -12.29
N TYR A 90 -4.66 -20.58 -12.62
CA TYR A 90 -5.18 -21.08 -13.90
C TYR A 90 -4.42 -20.46 -15.08
N ALA A 91 -4.16 -19.16 -15.07
CA ALA A 91 -3.41 -18.48 -16.12
C ALA A 91 -1.99 -19.04 -16.28
N ILE A 92 -1.27 -19.27 -15.17
CA ILE A 92 0.08 -19.87 -15.19
C ILE A 92 0.05 -21.31 -15.68
N ASP A 93 -0.89 -22.12 -15.21
CA ASP A 93 -1.00 -23.54 -15.58
C ASP A 93 -1.31 -23.73 -17.08
N ASN A 94 -1.89 -22.72 -17.72
CA ASN A 94 -2.27 -22.73 -19.13
C ASN A 94 -1.32 -21.91 -20.03
N LEU A 95 -0.28 -21.28 -19.48
CA LEU A 95 0.77 -20.62 -20.25
C LEU A 95 1.58 -21.66 -21.04
N LYS A 96 1.96 -21.34 -22.28
CA LYS A 96 2.72 -22.23 -23.18
C LYS A 96 4.07 -21.67 -23.59
#